data_AF-A0A939J6W5-F1
#
_entry.id   AF-A0A939J6W5-F1
#
_cell.length_a   1.000
_cell.length_b   1.000
_cell.length_c   1.000
_cell.angle_alpha   90.00
_cell.angle_beta   90.00
_cell.angle_gamma   90.00
#
_symmetry.space_group_name_H-M   'P 1'
#
loop_
_entity.id
_entity.type
_entity.pdbx_description
1 polymer ?
#
loop_
_entity_poly.entity_id
_entity_poly.type
_entity_poly.pdbx_seq_one_letter_code
_entity_poly.pdbx_strand_id
1 'polypeptide(L)'
;MVDRHEERLRGPEAFSDIPDNAERSEALFREMGKVIESPRCMNCHPKADSPTQREGRPHTPPVTRGVGGMGAEGLQCSTCHGEENVTFTNGEGSIPGHPAWHLAPATMAWQGSSLKGICEQLRDPERNGDRSLDELVEHNSEDTLVGWAWTPGVGREPAPGTQELFGALTRAWVDSGAVCPGTAG
;
A
#
# COMPACT_ATOMS: atom_id res chain seq x y z
N MET A 1 14.28 -4.43 -21.37
CA MET A 1 13.19 -4.76 -20.42
C MET A 1 13.88 -5.13 -19.14
N VAL A 2 13.87 -4.24 -18.15
CA VAL A 2 14.50 -4.53 -16.85
C VAL A 2 13.50 -5.37 -16.07
N ASP A 3 13.95 -6.53 -15.62
CA ASP A 3 13.17 -7.46 -14.82
C ASP A 3 12.78 -6.76 -13.50
N ARG A 4 11.49 -6.50 -13.28
CA ARG A 4 11.00 -5.79 -12.08
C ARG A 4 11.18 -6.62 -10.79
N HIS A 5 11.71 -7.85 -10.91
CA HIS A 5 12.02 -8.74 -9.81
C HIS A 5 13.41 -8.48 -9.17
N GLU A 6 14.30 -7.68 -9.77
CA GLU A 6 15.70 -7.57 -9.30
C GLU A 6 16.03 -6.41 -8.36
N GLU A 7 15.21 -5.37 -8.26
CA GLU A 7 15.44 -4.33 -7.25
C GLU A 7 14.72 -4.67 -5.96
N ARG A 8 15.34 -5.55 -5.16
CA ARG A 8 14.96 -5.75 -3.75
C ARG A 8 14.79 -4.39 -3.07
N LEU A 9 13.75 -4.27 -2.25
CA LEU A 9 13.55 -3.09 -1.41
C LEU A 9 14.80 -2.90 -0.56
N ARG A 10 15.41 -1.72 -0.64
CA ARG A 10 16.61 -1.37 0.14
C ARG A 10 16.20 -0.84 1.50
N GLY A 11 17.01 -1.09 2.53
CA GLY A 11 16.77 -0.52 3.85
C GLY A 11 17.24 0.93 3.97
N PRO A 12 16.85 1.61 5.07
CA PRO A 12 17.23 3.00 5.32
C PRO A 12 18.75 3.24 5.30
N GLU A 13 19.55 2.24 5.68
CA GLU A 13 21.01 2.28 5.66
C GLU A 13 21.59 2.54 4.26
N ALA A 14 20.88 2.17 3.19
CA ALA A 14 21.33 2.46 1.83
C ALA A 14 21.27 3.96 1.47
N PHE A 15 20.67 4.79 2.33
CA PHE A 15 20.47 6.22 2.13
C PHE A 15 21.19 7.07 3.19
N SER A 16 21.94 6.44 4.12
CA SER A 16 22.60 7.15 5.22
C SER A 16 23.69 8.12 4.76
N ASP A 17 24.30 7.83 3.61
CA ASP A 17 25.41 8.61 3.05
C ASP A 17 24.96 9.87 2.31
N ILE A 18 23.64 10.10 2.16
CA ILE A 18 23.09 11.33 1.59
C ILE A 18 23.12 12.42 2.68
N PRO A 19 23.98 13.46 2.55
CA PRO A 19 24.20 14.43 3.63
C PRO A 19 23.08 15.45 3.74
N ASP A 20 22.42 15.78 2.63
CA ASP A 20 21.28 16.69 2.63
C ASP A 20 20.02 15.96 3.11
N ASN A 21 19.40 16.46 4.18
CA ASN A 21 18.24 15.82 4.79
C ASN A 21 17.03 15.78 3.85
N ALA A 22 16.81 16.82 3.05
CA ALA A 22 15.67 16.88 2.14
C ALA A 22 15.86 15.90 0.97
N GLU A 23 17.06 15.87 0.38
CA GLU A 23 17.43 14.89 -0.65
C GLU A 23 17.30 13.46 -0.13
N ARG A 24 17.79 13.20 1.09
CA ARG A 24 17.69 11.89 1.73
C ARG A 24 16.22 11.50 1.94
N SER A 25 15.41 12.42 2.43
CA SER A 25 13.98 12.20 2.62
C SER A 25 13.26 11.89 1.30
N GLU A 26 13.53 12.64 0.23
CA GLU A 26 12.98 12.33 -1.08
C GLU A 26 13.40 10.94 -1.58
N ALA A 27 14.67 10.55 -1.37
CA ALA A 27 15.19 9.25 -1.77
C ALA A 27 14.54 8.10 -0.99
N LEU A 28 14.35 8.26 0.32
CA LEU A 28 13.62 7.31 1.17
C LEU A 28 12.18 7.14 0.70
N PHE A 29 11.47 8.23 0.40
CA PHE A 29 10.10 8.14 -0.11
C PHE A 29 10.03 7.48 -1.50
N ARG A 30 11.02 7.71 -2.37
CA ARG A 30 11.11 7.01 -3.66
C ARG A 30 11.26 5.50 -3.48
N GLU A 31 12.02 5.07 -2.49
CA GLU A 31 12.15 3.64 -2.16
C GLU A 31 10.84 3.08 -1.60
N MET A 32 10.18 3.79 -0.68
CA MET A 32 8.81 3.45 -0.21
C MET A 32 7.82 3.35 -1.36
N GLY A 33 7.97 4.21 -2.38
CA GLY A 33 7.17 4.22 -3.60
C GLY A 33 7.08 2.86 -4.29
N LYS A 34 8.15 2.05 -4.25
CA LYS A 34 8.14 0.68 -4.80
C LYS A 34 7.06 -0.21 -4.16
N VAL A 35 6.82 -0.05 -2.86
CA VAL A 35 5.76 -0.75 -2.11
C VAL A 35 4.42 -0.11 -2.38
N ILE A 36 4.31 1.21 -2.21
CA ILE A 36 3.06 1.98 -2.36
C ILE A 36 2.46 1.83 -3.76
N GLU A 37 3.29 1.83 -4.81
CA GLU A 37 2.87 1.68 -6.20
C GLU A 37 2.72 0.22 -6.63
N SER A 38 3.00 -0.74 -5.73
CA SER A 38 2.76 -2.15 -6.00
C SER A 38 1.26 -2.43 -6.14
N PRO A 39 0.87 -3.49 -6.87
CA PRO A 39 -0.52 -3.88 -6.94
C PRO A 39 -1.12 -4.25 -5.57
N ARG A 40 -0.32 -4.58 -4.55
CA ARG A 40 -0.85 -4.92 -3.22
C ARG A 40 -1.47 -3.69 -2.55
N CYS A 41 -0.80 -2.54 -2.61
CA CYS A 41 -1.33 -1.28 -2.09
C CYS A 41 -2.34 -0.65 -3.05
N MET A 42 -2.02 -0.58 -4.35
CA MET A 42 -2.89 0.09 -5.33
C MET A 42 -4.27 -0.56 -5.48
N ASN A 43 -4.42 -1.86 -5.24
CA ASN A 43 -5.72 -2.51 -5.25
C ASN A 43 -6.59 -2.13 -4.04
N CYS A 44 -5.98 -1.79 -2.91
CA CYS A 44 -6.66 -1.35 -1.68
C CYS A 44 -6.98 0.15 -1.69
N HIS A 45 -6.23 0.93 -2.48
CA HIS A 45 -6.39 2.37 -2.71
C HIS A 45 -6.91 2.72 -4.12
N PRO A 46 -8.03 2.12 -4.59
CA PRO A 46 -8.52 2.35 -5.94
C PRO A 46 -9.08 3.76 -6.10
N LYS A 47 -8.95 4.31 -7.30
CA LYS A 47 -9.51 5.63 -7.66
C LYS A 47 -11.02 5.59 -7.87
N ALA A 48 -11.52 4.49 -8.44
CA ALA A 48 -12.95 4.25 -8.56
C ALA A 48 -13.51 3.65 -7.26
N ASP A 49 -14.83 3.63 -7.12
CA ASP A 49 -15.48 2.88 -6.05
C ASP A 49 -15.36 1.37 -6.25
N SER A 50 -15.13 0.90 -7.47
CA SER A 50 -14.85 -0.50 -7.71
C SER A 50 -13.36 -0.80 -7.49
N PRO A 51 -13.02 -1.81 -6.66
CA PRO A 51 -11.63 -2.19 -6.48
C PRO A 51 -11.05 -2.88 -7.70
N THR A 52 -9.72 -2.92 -7.72
CA THR A 52 -8.96 -3.76 -8.63
C THR A 52 -8.39 -4.97 -7.89
N GLN A 53 -7.90 -5.96 -8.63
CA GLN A 53 -7.34 -7.19 -8.10
C GLN A 53 -6.10 -7.59 -8.91
N ARG A 54 -5.29 -8.51 -8.36
CA ARG A 54 -4.05 -9.01 -9.00
C ARG A 54 -3.18 -7.85 -9.47
N GLU A 55 -2.77 -7.79 -10.73
CA GLU A 55 -1.91 -6.76 -11.30
C GLU A 55 -2.69 -5.51 -11.78
N GLY A 56 -3.77 -5.15 -11.07
CA GLY A 56 -4.55 -3.92 -11.33
C GLY A 56 -5.76 -4.08 -12.24
N ARG A 57 -6.20 -5.32 -12.52
CA ARG A 57 -7.43 -5.55 -13.29
C ARG A 57 -8.67 -5.31 -12.45
N PRO A 58 -9.84 -4.95 -13.01
CA PRO A 58 -11.07 -4.82 -12.24
C PRO A 58 -11.39 -6.07 -11.40
N HIS A 59 -11.95 -5.86 -10.21
CA HIS A 59 -12.38 -6.95 -9.34
C HIS A 59 -13.45 -7.82 -10.04
N THR A 60 -13.42 -9.13 -9.80
CA THR A 60 -14.38 -10.08 -10.37
C THR A 60 -14.86 -11.03 -9.27
N PRO A 61 -16.17 -11.11 -8.98
CA PRO A 61 -17.26 -10.36 -9.62
C PRO A 61 -17.17 -8.84 -9.37
N PRO A 62 -17.84 -8.00 -10.18
CA PRO A 62 -17.88 -6.56 -9.93
C PRO A 62 -18.47 -6.27 -8.54
N VAL A 63 -17.73 -5.50 -7.75
CA VAL A 63 -18.15 -5.02 -6.43
C VAL A 63 -17.85 -3.52 -6.32
N THR A 64 -18.42 -2.87 -5.31
CA THR A 64 -18.22 -1.45 -5.00
C THR A 64 -17.80 -1.30 -3.54
N ARG A 65 -17.06 -0.22 -3.22
CA ARG A 65 -16.49 0.08 -1.91
C ARG A 65 -17.51 0.06 -0.78
N GLY A 66 -18.68 0.66 -1.02
CA GLY A 66 -19.72 0.80 -0.01
C GLY A 66 -19.30 1.59 1.24
N VAL A 67 -20.15 1.60 2.25
CA VAL A 67 -19.89 2.31 3.51
C VAL A 67 -18.75 1.63 4.26
N GLY A 68 -17.77 2.41 4.71
CA GLY A 68 -16.60 1.90 5.44
C GLY A 68 -15.66 1.01 4.62
N GLY A 69 -15.81 0.94 3.29
CA GLY A 69 -14.96 0.08 2.46
C GLY A 69 -15.29 -1.41 2.52
N MET A 70 -16.46 -1.78 3.06
CA MET A 70 -16.84 -3.17 3.35
C MET A 70 -17.78 -3.81 2.31
N GLY A 71 -18.01 -3.16 1.18
CA GLY A 71 -18.94 -3.62 0.15
C GLY A 71 -20.32 -2.96 0.22
N ALA A 72 -21.12 -3.13 -0.84
CA ALA A 72 -22.48 -2.61 -0.89
C ALA A 72 -23.42 -3.34 0.07
N GLU A 73 -24.52 -2.69 0.43
CA GLU A 73 -25.64 -3.35 1.10
C GLU A 73 -26.13 -4.54 0.24
N GLY A 74 -26.26 -5.72 0.87
CA GLY A 74 -26.62 -6.97 0.20
C GLY A 74 -25.46 -7.70 -0.52
N LEU A 75 -24.28 -7.08 -0.65
CA LEU A 75 -23.07 -7.72 -1.20
C LEU A 75 -21.81 -7.19 -0.50
N GLN A 76 -21.69 -7.51 0.78
CA GLN A 76 -20.50 -7.16 1.58
C GLN A 76 -19.30 -8.03 1.16
N CYS A 77 -18.10 -7.49 1.29
CA CYS A 77 -16.84 -8.19 0.98
C CYS A 77 -16.71 -9.51 1.73
N SER A 78 -17.19 -9.56 2.99
CA SER A 78 -17.19 -10.74 3.86
C SER A 78 -18.00 -11.93 3.32
N THR A 79 -18.84 -11.72 2.30
CA THR A 79 -19.53 -12.82 1.60
C THR A 79 -18.54 -13.78 0.92
N CYS A 80 -17.39 -13.25 0.48
CA CYS A 80 -16.35 -14.01 -0.22
C CYS A 80 -15.01 -14.01 0.53
N HIS A 81 -14.64 -12.87 1.12
CA HIS A 81 -13.37 -12.70 1.83
C HIS A 81 -13.53 -13.08 3.30
N GLY A 82 -12.92 -14.19 3.70
CA GLY A 82 -12.94 -14.69 5.07
C GLY A 82 -11.78 -14.17 5.92
N GLU A 83 -11.55 -14.83 7.06
CA GLU A 83 -10.46 -14.51 8.00
C GLU A 83 -9.07 -14.77 7.41
N GLU A 84 -8.97 -15.71 6.47
CA GLU A 84 -7.69 -16.15 5.89
C GLU A 84 -7.81 -16.33 4.37
N ASN A 85 -6.67 -16.39 3.69
CA ASN A 85 -6.61 -16.67 2.26
C ASN A 85 -7.17 -18.08 1.95
N VAL A 86 -8.08 -18.17 0.98
CA VAL A 86 -8.67 -19.45 0.54
C VAL A 86 -8.20 -19.79 -0.86
N THR A 87 -7.36 -20.83 -1.00
CA THR A 87 -6.91 -21.32 -2.30
C THR A 87 -8.06 -21.92 -3.10
N PHE A 88 -8.12 -21.62 -4.40
CA PHE A 88 -9.12 -22.20 -5.30
C PHE A 88 -8.94 -23.73 -5.41
N THR A 89 -10.01 -24.44 -5.72
CA THR A 89 -10.00 -25.91 -5.83
C THR A 89 -9.07 -26.45 -6.91
N ASN A 90 -8.77 -25.65 -7.94
CA ASN A 90 -7.79 -25.99 -8.97
C ASN A 90 -6.33 -25.69 -8.57
N GLY A 91 -6.09 -25.11 -7.38
CA GLY A 91 -4.77 -24.72 -6.90
C GLY A 91 -4.19 -23.44 -7.53
N GLU A 92 -4.85 -22.87 -8.53
CA GLU A 92 -4.33 -21.75 -9.31
C GLU A 92 -4.92 -20.41 -8.85
N GLY A 93 -4.48 -19.97 -7.67
CA GLY A 93 -4.88 -18.71 -7.08
C GLY A 93 -5.69 -18.87 -5.79
N SER A 94 -6.11 -17.75 -5.23
CA SER A 94 -6.83 -17.72 -3.96
C SER A 94 -7.78 -16.53 -3.87
N ILE A 95 -8.79 -16.61 -2.99
CA ILE A 95 -9.52 -15.46 -2.48
C ILE A 95 -8.73 -14.87 -1.30
N PRO A 96 -8.42 -13.57 -1.29
CA PRO A 96 -7.81 -12.90 -0.14
C PRO A 96 -8.68 -13.02 1.11
N GLY A 97 -8.06 -13.09 2.28
CA GLY A 97 -8.78 -13.00 3.55
C GLY A 97 -7.96 -12.35 4.64
N HIS A 98 -8.68 -11.63 5.51
CA HIS A 98 -8.20 -10.99 6.73
C HIS A 98 -9.42 -10.63 7.60
N PRO A 99 -9.38 -10.74 8.94
CA PRO A 99 -10.54 -10.40 9.79
C PRO A 99 -11.04 -8.95 9.62
N ALA A 100 -10.13 -8.04 9.27
CA ALA A 100 -10.43 -6.65 9.00
C ALA A 100 -10.49 -6.34 7.49
N TRP A 101 -10.87 -7.25 6.61
CA TRP A 101 -10.82 -7.01 5.16
C TRP A 101 -11.75 -5.86 4.70
N HIS A 102 -11.17 -4.73 4.31
CA HIS A 102 -11.87 -3.57 3.77
C HIS A 102 -10.96 -2.75 2.82
N LEU A 103 -11.57 -1.88 2.01
CA LEU A 103 -10.84 -0.90 1.20
C LEU A 103 -10.54 0.37 1.99
N ALA A 104 -9.46 1.05 1.63
CA ALA A 104 -9.18 2.39 2.13
C ALA A 104 -10.35 3.36 1.82
N PRO A 105 -10.52 4.47 2.55
CA PRO A 105 -11.50 5.49 2.20
C PRO A 105 -11.27 6.06 0.80
N ALA A 106 -12.33 6.52 0.13
CA ALA A 106 -12.23 7.10 -1.22
C ALA A 106 -11.33 8.34 -1.26
N THR A 107 -11.24 9.08 -0.15
CA THR A 107 -10.31 10.20 0.01
C THR A 107 -8.86 9.76 -0.08
N MET A 108 -8.53 8.48 0.17
CA MET A 108 -7.20 7.87 0.09
C MET A 108 -6.90 7.16 -1.25
N ALA A 109 -7.56 7.56 -2.34
CA ALA A 109 -7.31 7.00 -3.65
C ALA A 109 -5.90 7.34 -4.18
N TRP A 110 -5.12 6.31 -4.55
CA TRP A 110 -3.76 6.49 -5.08
C TRP A 110 -3.61 6.10 -6.55
N GLN A 111 -4.50 5.27 -7.09
CA GLN A 111 -4.41 4.85 -8.49
C GLN A 111 -4.42 6.03 -9.46
N GLY A 112 -3.36 6.13 -10.27
CA GLY A 112 -3.18 7.20 -11.24
C GLY A 112 -2.71 8.53 -10.64
N SER A 113 -2.50 8.61 -9.32
CA SER A 113 -1.78 9.72 -8.69
C SER A 113 -0.28 9.59 -8.95
N SER A 114 0.41 10.72 -9.01
CA SER A 114 1.88 10.70 -9.02
C SER A 114 2.42 10.33 -7.64
N LEU A 115 3.65 9.80 -7.58
CA LEU A 115 4.31 9.50 -6.31
C LEU A 115 4.40 10.74 -5.40
N LYS A 116 4.65 11.93 -5.98
CA LYS A 116 4.60 13.21 -5.25
C LYS A 116 3.23 13.47 -4.65
N GLY A 117 2.15 13.27 -5.43
CA GLY A 117 0.78 13.48 -4.95
C GLY A 117 0.41 12.53 -3.81
N ILE A 118 0.87 11.28 -3.86
CA ILE A 118 0.67 10.30 -2.78
C ILE A 118 1.45 10.74 -1.53
N CYS A 119 2.69 11.21 -1.68
CA CYS A 119 3.46 11.77 -0.55
C CYS A 119 2.74 12.94 0.11
N GLU A 120 2.32 13.93 -0.68
CA GLU A 120 1.62 15.12 -0.19
C GLU A 120 0.32 14.75 0.52
N GLN A 121 -0.34 13.69 0.07
CA GLN A 121 -1.52 13.14 0.70
C GLN A 121 -1.22 12.45 2.03
N LEU A 122 -0.19 11.59 2.08
CA LEU A 122 0.19 10.87 3.30
C LEU A 122 0.60 11.81 4.44
N ARG A 123 1.12 12.99 4.12
CA ARG A 123 1.51 14.01 5.11
C ARG A 123 0.37 14.86 5.64
N ASP A 124 -0.80 14.78 5.02
CA ASP A 124 -1.92 15.66 5.29
C ASP A 124 -3.00 14.90 6.07
N PRO A 125 -3.19 15.19 7.37
CA PRO A 125 -4.19 14.53 8.22
C PRO A 125 -5.60 14.54 7.61
N GLU A 126 -5.97 15.61 6.91
CA GLU A 126 -7.30 15.74 6.29
C GLU A 126 -7.48 14.74 5.13
N ARG A 127 -6.40 14.20 4.58
CA ARG A 127 -6.40 13.31 3.41
C ARG A 127 -5.80 11.92 3.65
N ASN A 128 -5.22 11.66 4.83
CA ASN A 128 -4.62 10.38 5.21
C ASN A 128 -5.40 9.61 6.30
N GLY A 129 -6.58 10.12 6.69
CA GLY A 129 -7.43 9.50 7.72
C GLY A 129 -7.14 9.99 9.13
N ASP A 130 -6.78 11.26 9.26
CA ASP A 130 -6.46 11.95 10.51
C ASP A 130 -5.25 11.36 11.25
N ARG A 131 -4.33 10.74 10.49
CA ARG A 131 -3.11 10.17 11.06
C ARG A 131 -2.03 11.23 11.15
N SER A 132 -1.40 11.32 12.31
CA SER A 132 -0.07 11.90 12.45
C SER A 132 0.98 11.08 11.68
N LEU A 133 2.17 11.64 11.50
CA LEU A 133 3.27 10.90 10.86
C LEU A 133 3.72 9.69 11.68
N ASP A 134 3.67 9.77 13.02
CA ASP A 134 4.02 8.64 13.89
C ASP A 134 2.97 7.52 13.79
N GLU A 135 1.68 7.86 13.76
CA GLU A 135 0.60 6.89 13.53
C GLU A 135 0.67 6.30 12.10
N LEU A 136 1.16 7.05 11.12
CA LEU A 136 1.44 6.52 9.79
C LEU A 136 2.59 5.52 9.81
N VAL A 137 3.64 5.76 10.61
CA VAL A 137 4.72 4.78 10.81
C VAL A 137 4.14 3.49 11.40
N GLU A 138 3.37 3.59 12.49
CA GLU A 138 2.73 2.44 13.13
C GLU A 138 1.81 1.69 12.16
N HIS A 139 0.97 2.41 11.40
CA HIS A 139 0.10 1.81 10.40
C HIS A 139 0.91 1.04 9.34
N ASN A 140 1.98 1.63 8.81
CA ASN A 140 2.80 0.97 7.80
C ASN A 140 3.60 -0.22 8.36
N SER A 141 4.01 -0.18 9.64
CA SER A 141 4.86 -1.20 10.26
C SER A 141 4.10 -2.35 10.93
N GLU A 142 2.89 -2.09 11.44
CA GLU A 142 2.22 -2.99 12.39
C GLU A 142 0.77 -3.33 12.01
N ASP A 143 0.12 -2.55 11.13
CA ASP A 143 -1.25 -2.86 10.71
C ASP A 143 -1.29 -4.22 9.99
N THR A 144 -2.11 -5.13 10.50
CA THR A 144 -2.18 -6.52 10.03
C THR A 144 -2.85 -6.65 8.66
N LEU A 145 -3.78 -5.75 8.32
CA LEU A 145 -4.36 -5.71 6.99
C LEU A 145 -3.35 -5.17 5.97
N VAL A 146 -2.54 -4.17 6.35
CA VAL A 146 -1.40 -3.73 5.53
C VAL A 146 -0.39 -4.88 5.37
N GLY A 147 -0.10 -5.58 6.47
CA GLY A 147 0.78 -6.75 6.52
C GLY A 147 0.40 -7.89 5.58
N TRP A 148 -0.89 -8.03 5.27
CA TRP A 148 -1.38 -9.00 4.27
C TRP A 148 -0.68 -8.85 2.91
N ALA A 149 -0.21 -7.65 2.56
CA ALA A 149 0.48 -7.38 1.30
C ALA A 149 1.71 -8.28 1.06
N TRP A 150 2.37 -8.76 2.12
CA TRP A 150 3.53 -9.66 2.03
C TRP A 150 3.16 -11.15 2.10
N THR A 151 1.93 -11.48 2.45
CA THR A 151 1.39 -12.85 2.44
C THR A 151 0.05 -12.93 1.67
N PRO A 152 0.02 -12.59 0.37
CA PRO A 152 -1.23 -12.33 -0.36
C PRO A 152 -1.98 -13.58 -0.85
N GLY A 153 -1.55 -14.75 -0.39
CA GLY A 153 -2.07 -16.06 -0.82
C GLY A 153 -1.56 -16.49 -2.20
N VAL A 154 -1.92 -17.71 -2.58
CA VAL A 154 -1.48 -18.34 -3.84
C VAL A 154 -1.87 -17.49 -5.04
N GLY A 155 -0.96 -17.40 -6.02
CA GLY A 155 -1.20 -16.75 -7.31
C GLY A 155 -1.12 -15.22 -7.28
N ARG A 156 -0.47 -14.63 -6.26
CA ARG A 156 -0.14 -13.20 -6.19
C ARG A 156 1.32 -13.02 -5.80
N GLU A 157 1.98 -12.07 -6.43
CA GLU A 157 3.29 -11.59 -5.99
C GLU A 157 3.13 -10.77 -4.70
N PRO A 158 3.95 -11.03 -3.66
CA PRO A 158 4.05 -10.17 -2.49
C PRO A 158 4.46 -8.73 -2.83
N ALA A 159 4.20 -7.80 -1.90
CA ALA A 159 4.81 -6.48 -2.00
C ALA A 159 6.35 -6.59 -1.91
N PRO A 160 7.11 -5.65 -2.52
CA PRO A 160 8.56 -5.63 -2.38
C PRO A 160 9.03 -5.61 -0.92
N GLY A 161 10.08 -6.36 -0.60
CA GLY A 161 10.69 -6.37 0.73
C GLY A 161 9.86 -7.07 1.81
N THR A 162 9.82 -6.47 3.00
CA THR A 162 9.02 -6.91 4.16
C THR A 162 8.28 -5.73 4.75
N GLN A 163 7.23 -5.98 5.55
CA GLN A 163 6.53 -4.92 6.27
C GLN A 163 7.46 -4.18 7.24
N GLU A 164 8.33 -4.91 7.92
CA GLU A 164 9.31 -4.32 8.83
C GLU A 164 10.25 -3.35 8.10
N LEU A 165 10.70 -3.70 6.90
CA LEU A 165 11.53 -2.82 6.08
C LEU A 165 10.75 -1.60 5.58
N PHE A 166 9.47 -1.77 5.21
CA PHE A 166 8.60 -0.66 4.83
C PHE A 166 8.33 0.30 6.00
N GLY A 167 8.12 -0.23 7.20
CA GLY A 167 8.02 0.53 8.44
C GLY A 167 9.31 1.30 8.75
N ALA A 168 10.46 0.64 8.63
CA ALA A 168 11.77 1.27 8.85
C ALA A 168 12.04 2.41 7.85
N LEU A 169 11.70 2.22 6.57
CA LEU A 169 11.76 3.28 5.55
C LEU A 169 10.80 4.42 5.87
N THR A 170 9.58 4.12 6.31
CA THR A 170 8.58 5.14 6.70
C THR A 170 9.12 5.97 7.86
N ARG A 171 9.67 5.33 8.91
CA ARG A 171 10.28 6.04 10.04
C ARG A 171 11.45 6.91 9.62
N ALA A 172 12.38 6.37 8.82
CA ALA A 172 13.52 7.15 8.34
C ALA A 172 13.07 8.36 7.51
N TRP A 173 12.04 8.20 6.67
CA TRP A 173 11.46 9.31 5.89
C TRP A 173 10.88 10.39 6.81
N VAL A 174 10.10 10.00 7.83
CA VAL A 174 9.56 10.92 8.85
C VAL A 174 10.68 11.64 9.59
N ASP A 175 11.68 10.91 10.09
CA ASP A 175 12.83 11.45 10.84
C ASP A 175 13.66 12.44 10.00
N SER A 176 13.71 12.22 8.68
CA SER A 176 14.40 13.12 7.74
C SER A 176 13.57 14.35 7.31
N GLY A 177 12.34 14.49 7.81
CA GLY A 177 11.48 15.67 7.59
C GLY A 177 10.27 15.42 6.69
N ALA A 178 10.01 14.17 6.30
CA ALA A 178 8.88 13.77 5.47
C ALA A 178 8.74 14.59 4.17
N VAL A 179 9.86 14.93 3.52
CA VAL A 179 9.91 15.69 2.27
C VAL A 179 9.42 14.84 1.11
N CYS A 180 8.65 15.45 0.19
CA CYS A 180 8.08 14.77 -0.96
C CYS A 180 8.97 14.86 -2.20
N PRO A 181 9.02 13.81 -3.03
CA PRO A 181 9.82 13.82 -4.26
C PRO A 181 9.48 15.01 -5.17
N GLY A 182 10.51 15.68 -5.71
CA GLY A 182 10.31 16.82 -6.61
C GLY A 182 9.75 18.05 -5.88
N THR A 183 10.13 18.23 -4.62
CA THR A 183 9.99 19.51 -3.91
C THR A 183 11.29 20.31 -3.92
N ALA A 184 12.43 19.68 -4.24
CA ALA A 184 13.64 20.35 -4.69
C ALA A 184 13.58 20.62 -6.22
N GLY A 185 13.34 21.88 -6.60
CA GLY A 185 13.40 22.38 -7.98
C GLY A 185 12.17 23.16 -8.42
#